data_AF-A0AAX2ZEU8-F1
#
_entry.id   AF-A0AAX2ZEU8-F1
#
_cell.length_a   1.000
_cell.length_b   1.000
_cell.length_c   1.000
_cell.angle_alpha   90.00
_cell.angle_beta   90.00
_cell.angle_gamma   90.00
#
_symmetry.space_group_name_H-M   'P 1'
#
loop_
_entity.id
_entity.type
_entity.pdbx_description
1 polymer ?
#
loop_
_entity_poly.entity_id
_entity_poly.type
_entity_poly.pdbx_seq_one_letter_code
_entity_poly.pdbx_strand_id
1 'polypeptide(L)'
;MSEILKVIVPGDVITKDNQYILDVKLSKNKNFFITGTIYDDKKTPINNAAVAVYQIDDTENQKTTLIGVTFSYKDGTYGISLPYGYSYMLIVYS
;
A
#
# COMPACT_ATOMS: atom_id res chain seq x y z
N MET A 1 0.81 -11.81 19.99
CA MET A 1 -0.33 -11.55 19.10
C MET A 1 -0.25 -10.07 18.75
N SER A 2 -0.08 -9.74 17.47
CA SER A 2 0.01 -8.36 17.01
C SER A 2 -1.40 -7.80 16.88
N GLU A 3 -1.73 -6.77 17.63
CA GLU A 3 -3.04 -6.12 17.58
C GLU A 3 -3.16 -5.36 16.25
N ILE A 4 -4.16 -5.72 15.43
CA ILE A 4 -4.44 -5.00 14.20
C ILE A 4 -5.20 -3.74 14.60
N LEU A 5 -4.56 -2.57 14.47
CA LEU A 5 -5.27 -1.31 14.66
C LEU A 5 -6.21 -1.09 13.46
N LYS A 6 -7.51 -1.30 13.69
CA LYS A 6 -8.55 -0.96 12.71
C LYS A 6 -9.14 0.41 13.08
N VAL A 7 -8.84 1.42 12.28
CA VAL A 7 -9.47 2.74 12.38
C VAL A 7 -10.50 2.88 11.27
N ILE A 8 -11.75 3.20 11.64
CA ILE A 8 -12.84 3.46 10.70
C ILE A 8 -13.08 4.97 10.70
N VAL A 9 -12.89 5.62 9.56
CA VAL A 9 -13.13 7.05 9.39
C VAL A 9 -14.48 7.23 8.69
N PRO A 10 -15.45 7.94 9.29
CA PRO A 10 -16.73 8.24 8.63
C PRO A 10 -16.54 9.09 7.36
N GLY A 11 -17.36 8.84 6.34
CA GLY A 11 -17.23 9.53 5.05
C GLY A 11 -17.48 11.04 5.13
N ASP A 12 -18.34 11.49 6.04
CA ASP A 12 -18.61 12.92 6.26
C ASP A 12 -17.43 13.66 6.92
N VAL A 13 -16.56 12.96 7.65
CA VAL A 13 -15.31 13.52 8.18
C VAL A 13 -14.32 13.73 7.03
N ILE A 14 -14.25 12.78 6.09
CA ILE A 14 -13.36 12.85 4.92
C ILE A 14 -13.79 13.98 3.97
N THR A 15 -15.09 14.26 3.84
CA THR A 15 -15.58 15.27 2.89
C THR A 15 -15.61 16.69 3.46
N LYS A 16 -15.63 16.86 4.79
CA LYS A 16 -15.58 18.18 5.42
C LYS A 16 -14.18 18.77 5.46
N ASP A 17 -13.18 17.92 5.69
CA ASP A 17 -11.79 18.31 5.76
C ASP A 17 -11.04 17.80 4.53
N ASN A 18 -10.42 18.69 3.75
CA ASN A 18 -9.61 18.32 2.58
C ASN A 18 -8.41 17.40 2.94
N GLN A 19 -8.12 17.22 4.23
CA GLN A 19 -7.05 16.37 4.73
C GLN A 19 -7.42 15.78 6.11
N TYR A 20 -7.21 14.47 6.28
CA TYR A 20 -7.35 13.77 7.55
C TYR A 20 -5.99 13.16 7.95
N ILE A 21 -5.48 13.53 9.13
CA ILE A 21 -4.19 13.04 9.66
C ILE A 21 -4.46 12.10 10.84
N LEU A 22 -3.88 10.91 10.80
CA LEU A 22 -4.00 9.90 11.85
C LEU A 22 -2.62 9.40 12.27
N ASP A 23 -2.22 9.74 13.49
CA ASP A 23 -0.98 9.22 14.09
C ASP A 23 -1.23 7.84 14.70
N VAL A 24 -0.57 6.81 14.16
CA VAL A 24 -0.67 5.43 14.63
C VAL A 24 0.67 4.95 15.19
N LYS A 25 0.65 4.40 16.42
CA LYS A 25 1.77 3.61 16.95
C LYS A 25 1.59 2.14 16.55
N LEU A 26 2.38 1.68 15.59
CA LEU A 26 2.41 0.27 15.23
C LEU A 26 3.15 -0.51 16.33
N SER A 27 2.55 -1.59 16.82
CA SER A 27 3.27 -2.57 17.65
C SER A 27 4.44 -3.16 16.84
N LYS A 28 5.53 -3.60 17.50
CA LYS A 28 6.67 -4.27 16.85
C LYS A 28 6.19 -5.55 16.13
N ASN A 29 5.74 -5.40 14.90
CA ASN A 29 5.22 -6.46 14.05
C ASN A 29 6.28 -6.80 12.99
N LYS A 30 6.34 -8.07 12.59
CA LYS A 30 7.27 -8.58 11.58
C LYS A 30 6.84 -8.13 10.18
N ASN A 31 6.95 -6.82 9.92
CA ASN A 31 6.74 -6.26 8.60
C ASN A 31 8.08 -6.07 7.91
N PHE A 32 8.07 -6.14 6.58
CA PHE A 32 9.18 -5.71 5.75
C PHE A 32 8.71 -4.54 4.88
N PHE A 33 9.66 -3.75 4.39
CA PHE A 33 9.38 -2.58 3.58
C PHE A 33 9.83 -2.84 2.14
N ILE A 34 8.91 -2.69 1.19
CA ILE A 34 9.21 -2.75 -0.24
C ILE A 34 9.28 -1.32 -0.75
N THR A 35 10.35 -1.00 -1.47
CA THR A 35 10.52 0.27 -2.17
C THR A 35 10.89 0.04 -3.62
N GLY A 36 10.51 0.96 -4.50
CA GLY A 36 10.93 0.95 -5.90
C GLY A 36 10.71 2.30 -6.56
N THR A 37 11.07 2.39 -7.83
CA THR A 37 10.84 3.56 -8.67
C THR A 37 10.08 3.12 -9.91
N ILE A 38 9.01 3.84 -10.26
CA ILE A 38 8.21 3.59 -11.46
C ILE A 38 8.73 4.48 -12.57
N TYR A 39 8.94 3.89 -13.74
CA TYR A 39 9.42 4.58 -14.93
C TYR A 39 8.47 4.34 -16.12
N ASP A 40 8.44 5.29 -17.05
CA ASP A 40 7.87 5.08 -18.38
C ASP A 40 8.84 4.31 -19.30
N ASP A 41 8.43 4.06 -20.54
CA ASP A 41 9.25 3.37 -21.56
C ASP A 41 10.54 4.13 -21.92
N LYS A 42 10.61 5.43 -21.60
CA LYS A 42 11.78 6.30 -21.82
C LYS A 42 12.68 6.40 -20.59
N LYS A 43 12.39 5.63 -19.52
CA LYS A 43 13.08 5.67 -18.23
C LYS A 43 12.90 7.01 -17.48
N THR A 44 11.81 7.72 -17.74
CA THR A 44 11.40 8.90 -16.98
C THR A 44 10.60 8.47 -15.77
N PRO A 45 10.91 8.94 -14.54
CA PRO A 45 10.12 8.60 -13.37
C PRO A 45 8.68 9.10 -13.49
N ILE A 46 7.71 8.26 -13.10
CA ILE A 46 6.28 8.59 -13.14
C ILE A 46 5.81 8.96 -11.73
N ASN A 47 5.37 10.21 -11.56
CA ASN A 47 4.76 10.67 -10.33
C ASN A 47 3.27 10.30 -10.23
N ASN A 48 2.75 10.16 -9.01
CA ASN A 48 1.34 9.86 -8.74
C ASN A 48 0.81 8.56 -9.37
N ALA A 49 1.69 7.65 -9.79
CA ALA A 49 1.28 6.32 -10.24
C ALA A 49 0.76 5.53 -9.05
N ALA A 50 -0.41 4.93 -9.18
CA ALA A 50 -1.01 4.09 -8.16
C ALA A 50 -0.40 2.69 -8.20
N VAL A 51 -0.02 2.16 -7.05
CA VAL A 51 0.47 0.80 -6.86
C VAL A 51 -0.52 0.06 -5.97
N ALA A 52 -1.34 -0.79 -6.58
CA ALA A 52 -2.25 -1.68 -5.87
C ALA A 52 -1.50 -2.93 -5.41
N VAL A 53 -1.68 -3.32 -4.15
CA VAL A 53 -1.01 -4.48 -3.56
C VAL A 53 -2.03 -5.53 -3.19
N TYR A 54 -1.88 -6.70 -3.80
CA TYR A 54 -2.69 -7.88 -3.54
C TYR A 54 -1.89 -8.89 -2.74
N GLN A 55 -2.48 -9.41 -1.67
CA GLN A 55 -2.00 -10.63 -1.02
C GLN A 55 -2.53 -11.84 -1.79
N ILE A 56 -1.66 -12.82 -2.04
CA ILE A 56 -1.98 -14.09 -2.69
C ILE A 56 -2.13 -15.15 -1.60
N ASP A 57 -3.24 -15.87 -1.63
CA ASP A 57 -3.45 -17.09 -0.87
C ASP A 57 -2.91 -18.28 -1.68
N ASP A 58 -1.80 -18.87 -1.23
CA ASP A 58 -1.09 -19.97 -1.92
C ASP A 58 -1.81 -21.34 -1.83
N THR A 59 -3.09 -21.35 -1.42
CA THR A 59 -3.96 -22.53 -1.48
C THR A 59 -4.50 -22.79 -2.89
N GLU A 60 -5.22 -23.91 -3.07
CA GLU A 60 -5.65 -24.50 -4.36
C GLU A 60 -6.39 -23.56 -5.34
N ASN A 61 -6.77 -22.35 -4.92
CA ASN A 61 -7.52 -21.38 -5.72
C ASN A 61 -6.83 -20.02 -5.96
N GLN A 62 -5.57 -19.82 -5.51
CA GLN A 62 -4.79 -18.58 -5.72
C GLN A 62 -5.60 -17.29 -5.55
N LYS A 63 -6.37 -17.21 -4.46
CA LYS A 63 -7.27 -16.07 -4.25
C LYS A 63 -6.43 -14.82 -3.99
N THR A 64 -6.69 -13.76 -4.75
CA THR A 64 -6.07 -12.45 -4.54
C THR A 64 -6.98 -11.54 -3.72
N THR A 65 -6.41 -10.88 -2.71
CA THR A 65 -7.13 -9.90 -1.87
C THR A 65 -6.39 -8.58 -1.93
N LEU A 66 -7.06 -7.50 -2.33
CA LEU A 66 -6.49 -6.15 -2.27
C LEU A 66 -6.30 -5.76 -0.81
N ILE A 67 -5.06 -5.48 -0.40
CA ILE A 67 -4.71 -5.15 0.98
C ILE A 67 -4.25 -3.70 1.15
N GLY A 68 -3.94 -3.00 0.06
CA GLY A 68 -3.54 -1.60 0.11
C GLY A 68 -3.25 -1.00 -1.25
N VAL A 69 -3.14 0.33 -1.25
CA VAL A 69 -2.69 1.12 -2.39
C VAL A 69 -1.68 2.14 -1.87
N THR A 70 -0.58 2.34 -2.59
CA THR A 70 0.33 3.48 -2.40
C THR A 70 0.46 4.25 -3.71
N PHE A 71 0.94 5.48 -3.64
CA PHE A 71 1.21 6.30 -4.82
C PHE A 71 2.70 6.61 -4.90
N SER A 72 3.23 6.74 -6.11
CA SER A 72 4.60 7.22 -6.28
C SER A 72 4.71 8.72 -5.99
N TYR A 73 5.84 9.10 -5.41
CA TYR A 73 6.23 10.49 -5.15
C TYR A 73 6.68 11.20 -6.43
N LYS A 74 7.05 12.48 -6.28
CA LYS A 74 7.46 13.36 -7.40
C LYS A 74 8.63 12.80 -8.23
N ASP A 75 9.50 11.99 -7.62
CA ASP A 75 10.64 11.33 -8.24
C ASP A 75 10.34 9.89 -8.69
N GLY A 76 9.06 9.51 -8.74
CA GLY A 76 8.59 8.19 -9.11
C GLY A 76 8.82 7.09 -8.07
N THR A 77 9.39 7.43 -6.90
CA THR A 77 9.62 6.44 -5.84
C THR A 77 8.34 6.10 -5.10
N TYR A 78 8.18 4.85 -4.70
CA TYR A 78 7.09 4.41 -3.82
C TYR A 78 7.62 3.53 -2.69
N GLY A 79 6.84 3.40 -1.62
CA GLY A 79 7.15 2.51 -0.51
C GLY A 79 5.89 1.96 0.13
N ILE A 80 5.91 0.69 0.53
CA ILE A 80 4.82 0.05 1.27
C ILE A 80 5.35 -0.96 2.28
N SER A 81 4.79 -0.95 3.50
CA SER A 81 5.09 -1.94 4.55
C SER A 81 4.10 -3.09 4.48
N LEU A 82 4.61 -4.33 4.43
CA LEU A 82 3.80 -5.55 4.31
C LEU A 82 4.17 -6.58 5.40
N PRO A 83 3.22 -7.38 5.89
CA PRO A 83 3.52 -8.45 6.84
C PRO A 83 4.35 -9.57 6.20
N TYR A 84 5.30 -10.12 6.95
CA TYR A 84 6.09 -11.27 6.50
C TYR A 84 5.25 -12.57 6.47
N GLY A 85 5.63 -13.51 5.61
CA GLY A 85 5.05 -14.86 5.56
C GLY A 85 3.88 -15.03 4.59
N TYR A 86 3.68 -14.06 3.69
CA TYR A 86 2.67 -14.12 2.63
C TYR A 86 3.31 -13.80 1.26
N SER A 87 2.63 -14.24 0.21
CA SER A 87 2.95 -13.92 -1.18
C SER A 87 2.18 -12.66 -1.61
N TYR A 88 2.82 -11.81 -2.43
CA TYR A 88 2.24 -10.53 -2.86
C TYR A 88 2.40 -10.29 -4.36
N MET A 89 1.42 -9.60 -4.94
CA MET A 89 1.45 -9.08 -6.31
C MET A 89 1.24 -7.57 -6.28
N LEU A 90 2.11 -6.84 -6.97
CA LEU A 90 2.02 -5.40 -7.15
C LEU A 90 1.57 -5.10 -8.58
N ILE A 91 0.52 -4.30 -8.73
CA ILE A 91 0.02 -3.82 -10.02
C ILE A 91 0.12 -2.30 -10.05
N VAL A 92 0.69 -1.76 -11.12
CA VAL A 92 0.91 -0.32 -11.31
C VAL A 92 -0.10 0.24 -12.31
N TYR A 93 -0.66 1.40 -11.99
CA TYR A 93 -1.53 2.21 -12.85
C TYR A 93 -0.95 3.63 -12.92
N SER A 94 -0.84 4.19 -14.13
CA SER A 94 -0.31 5.53 -14.39
C SER A 94 -1.14 6.27 -15.42
#